data_AF-A0A2X3C7T5-F1
#
_entry.id   AF-A0A2X3C7T5-F1
#
_cell.length_a   1.000
_cell.length_b   1.000
_cell.length_c   1.000
_cell.angle_alpha   90.00
_cell.angle_beta   90.00
_cell.angle_gamma   90.00
#
_symmetry.space_group_name_H-M   'P 1'
#
loop_
_entity.id
_entity.type
_entity.pdbx_description
1 polymer ?
#
loop_
_entity_poly.entity_id
_entity_poly.type
_entity_poly.pdbx_seq_one_letter_code
_entity_poly.pdbx_strand_id
1 'polypeptide(L)'
;MCFHPQRPDICFSTDIRQGIFDAGTVVYWALQILAWLGFNTILVSGLDMTNFNQPRFYETQQEKLPSYLATKVDTLVMPSFAHAAQVLQQRQIRVINFSPESAVPDTIFEKVAFNEYFKSE
;
A
#
# COMPACT_ATOMS: atom_id res chain seq x y z
N MET A 1 -16.05 5.92 -5.65
CA MET A 1 -15.72 5.04 -4.51
C MET A 1 -16.02 3.60 -4.92
N CYS A 2 -15.19 2.64 -4.53
CA CYS A 2 -15.40 1.22 -4.77
C CYS A 2 -15.29 0.47 -3.45
N PHE A 3 -16.43 0.02 -2.92
CA PHE A 3 -16.51 -0.73 -1.66
C PHE A 3 -16.18 -2.20 -1.88
N HIS A 4 -15.55 -2.83 -0.89
CA HIS A 4 -15.32 -4.27 -0.90
C HIS A 4 -16.66 -5.01 -0.71
N PRO A 5 -16.98 -6.03 -1.52
CA PRO A 5 -18.32 -6.62 -1.57
C PRO A 5 -18.79 -7.29 -0.26
N GLN A 6 -17.85 -7.80 0.55
CA GLN A 6 -18.17 -8.44 1.85
C GLN A 6 -17.59 -7.69 3.07
N ARG A 7 -16.92 -6.55 2.87
CA ARG A 7 -16.25 -5.78 3.93
C ARG A 7 -16.63 -4.31 3.77
N PRO A 8 -17.80 -3.89 4.29
CA PRO A 8 -18.30 -2.52 4.07
C PRO A 8 -17.41 -1.45 4.71
N ASP A 9 -16.54 -1.85 5.63
CA ASP A 9 -15.50 -1.02 6.24
C ASP A 9 -14.28 -0.77 5.33
N ILE A 10 -14.17 -1.51 4.21
CA ILE A 10 -13.07 -1.39 3.23
C ILE A 10 -13.60 -0.76 1.94
N CYS A 11 -12.93 0.30 1.50
CA CYS A 11 -13.24 0.99 0.25
C CYS A 11 -11.98 1.60 -0.36
N PHE A 12 -11.98 1.73 -1.68
CA PHE A 12 -10.98 2.49 -2.43
C PHE A 12 -11.63 3.70 -3.07
N SER A 13 -11.12 4.90 -2.77
CA SER A 13 -11.57 6.11 -3.46
C SER A 13 -11.00 6.16 -4.87
N THR A 14 -11.90 6.29 -5.83
CA THR A 14 -11.58 6.47 -7.25
C THR A 14 -11.69 7.94 -7.69
N ASP A 15 -12.12 8.81 -6.76
CA ASP A 15 -12.25 10.25 -6.93
C ASP A 15 -12.04 10.92 -5.58
N ILE A 16 -10.81 11.38 -5.33
CA ILE A 16 -10.40 11.91 -4.03
C ILE A 16 -11.13 13.20 -3.65
N ARG A 17 -11.79 13.89 -4.60
CA ARG A 17 -12.64 15.05 -4.31
C ARG A 17 -13.87 14.67 -3.47
N GLN A 18 -14.23 13.39 -3.48
CA GLN A 18 -15.31 12.82 -2.66
C GLN A 18 -14.79 12.29 -1.31
N GLY A 19 -13.49 12.42 -1.05
CA GLY A 19 -12.82 11.91 0.15
C GLY A 19 -11.85 10.77 -0.14
N ILE A 20 -11.00 10.50 0.84
CA ILE A 20 -10.01 9.42 0.85
C ILE A 20 -10.41 8.44 1.95
N PHE A 21 -10.32 7.14 1.68
CA PHE A 21 -10.54 6.12 2.69
C PHE A 21 -9.23 5.79 3.40
N ASP A 22 -9.30 5.72 4.72
CA ASP A 22 -8.18 5.26 5.54
C ASP A 22 -8.15 3.74 5.63
N ALA A 23 -6.93 3.18 5.68
CA ALA A 23 -6.67 1.78 5.97
C ALA A 23 -5.55 1.60 7.00
N GLY A 24 -5.29 2.62 7.83
CA GLY A 24 -4.24 2.56 8.85
C GLY A 24 -2.81 2.71 8.33
N THR A 25 -2.62 3.08 7.06
CA THR A 25 -1.31 3.37 6.46
C THR A 25 -1.41 4.47 5.41
N VAL A 26 -0.42 5.36 5.41
CA VAL A 26 -0.33 6.48 4.47
C VAL A 26 -0.17 6.03 3.02
N VAL A 27 0.39 4.83 2.78
CA VAL A 27 0.51 4.27 1.44
C VAL A 27 -0.85 4.05 0.79
N TYR A 28 -1.87 3.69 1.57
CA TYR A 28 -3.22 3.49 1.04
C TYR A 28 -3.87 4.79 0.54
N TRP A 29 -3.55 5.92 1.19
CA TRP A 29 -3.98 7.24 0.74
C TRP A 29 -3.27 7.62 -0.55
N ALA A 30 -1.95 7.40 -0.60
CA ALA A 30 -1.13 7.69 -1.79
C ALA A 30 -1.63 6.94 -3.02
N LEU A 31 -1.99 5.65 -2.90
CA LEU A 31 -2.56 4.87 -4.00
C LEU A 31 -3.84 5.49 -4.58
N GLN A 32 -4.76 5.94 -3.71
CA GLN A 32 -6.01 6.57 -4.14
C GLN A 32 -5.77 7.90 -4.85
N ILE A 33 -4.84 8.71 -4.34
CA ILE A 33 -4.45 10.00 -4.94
C ILE A 33 -3.81 9.79 -6.30
N LEU A 34 -2.80 8.91 -6.39
CA LEU A 34 -2.06 8.66 -7.63
C LEU A 34 -2.96 8.04 -8.70
N ALA A 35 -3.85 7.12 -8.32
CA ALA A 35 -4.81 6.54 -9.25
C ALA A 35 -5.80 7.59 -9.78
N TRP A 36 -6.23 8.54 -8.94
CA TRP A 36 -7.10 9.63 -9.38
C TRP A 36 -6.38 10.65 -10.28
N LEU A 37 -5.10 10.93 -10.01
CA LEU A 37 -4.28 11.81 -10.84
C LEU A 37 -3.94 11.20 -12.23
N GLY A 38 -4.25 9.92 -12.44
CA GLY A 38 -4.13 9.27 -13.76
C GLY A 38 -2.79 8.56 -14.00
N PHE A 39 -2.01 8.29 -12.96
CA PHE A 39 -0.80 7.47 -13.10
C PHE A 39 -1.18 6.02 -13.42
N ASN A 40 -0.52 5.44 -14.42
CA ASN A 40 -0.71 4.04 -14.85
C ASN A 40 0.31 3.07 -14.24
N THR A 41 1.38 3.59 -13.64
CA THR A 41 2.41 2.81 -12.96
C THR A 41 2.80 3.55 -11.70
N ILE A 42 2.73 2.87 -10.56
CA ILE A 42 3.07 3.39 -9.24
C ILE A 42 4.21 2.54 -8.68
N LEU A 43 5.34 3.19 -8.43
CA LEU A 43 6.53 2.57 -7.85
C LEU A 43 6.60 2.94 -6.36
N VAL A 44 6.67 1.94 -5.49
CA VAL A 44 6.63 2.12 -4.04
C VAL A 44 7.95 1.65 -3.43
N SER A 45 8.57 2.49 -2.61
CA SER A 45 9.76 2.14 -1.83
C SER A 45 9.46 2.21 -0.34
N GLY A 46 10.00 1.27 0.44
CA GLY A 46 9.81 1.22 1.90
C GLY A 46 8.45 0.66 2.36
N LEU A 47 7.74 -0.07 1.48
CA LEU A 47 6.53 -0.81 1.86
C LEU A 47 6.91 -2.21 2.35
N ASP A 48 7.41 -2.29 3.57
CA ASP A 48 7.87 -3.56 4.15
C ASP A 48 6.74 -4.32 4.87
N MET A 49 5.94 -3.63 5.69
CA MET A 49 4.87 -4.26 6.51
C MET A 49 5.37 -5.42 7.40
N THR A 50 6.63 -5.37 7.82
CA THR A 50 7.26 -6.30 8.76
C THR A 50 7.74 -5.55 10.00
N ASN A 51 8.25 -6.29 10.99
CA ASN A 51 9.04 -5.73 12.10
C ASN A 51 8.37 -4.55 12.86
N PHE A 52 7.05 -4.57 13.06
CA PHE A 52 6.32 -3.46 13.69
C PHE A 52 6.80 -3.10 15.10
N ASN A 53 7.50 -4.02 15.77
CA ASN A 53 8.08 -3.81 17.09
C ASN A 53 9.50 -3.23 17.06
N GLN A 54 10.10 -3.03 15.87
CA GLN A 54 11.38 -2.37 15.69
C GLN A 54 11.20 -0.90 15.25
N PRO A 55 12.22 -0.04 15.42
CA PRO A 55 12.23 1.30 14.84
C PRO A 55 12.08 1.25 13.32
N ARG A 56 11.42 2.26 12.74
CA ARG A 56 11.45 2.46 11.28
C ARG A 56 12.87 2.79 10.83
N PHE A 57 13.14 2.73 9.53
CA PHE A 57 14.50 2.91 8.99
C PHE A 57 15.14 4.27 9.35
N TYR A 58 14.32 5.28 9.67
CA TYR A 58 14.73 6.63 10.05
C TYR A 58 14.63 6.90 11.56
N GLU A 59 14.36 5.88 12.37
CA GLU A 59 14.24 5.99 13.82
C GLU A 59 15.36 5.20 14.51
N THR A 60 15.71 5.62 15.73
CA THR A 60 16.51 4.83 16.67
C THR A 60 15.63 4.13 17.70
N GLN A 61 16.18 3.22 18.51
CA GLN A 61 15.42 2.59 19.60
C GLN A 61 14.94 3.62 20.64
N GLN A 62 15.70 4.71 20.81
CA GLN A 62 15.40 5.80 21.75
C GLN A 62 14.32 6.75 21.21
N GLU A 63 14.23 6.91 19.89
CA GLU A 63 13.34 7.87 19.23
C GLU A 63 12.11 7.21 18.59
N LYS A 64 11.96 5.89 18.75
CA LYS A 64 10.86 5.12 18.17
C LYS A 64 9.51 5.66 18.64
N LEU A 65 8.68 6.08 17.69
CA LEU A 65 7.31 6.52 17.99
C LEU A 65 6.34 5.32 18.08
N PRO A 66 5.28 5.43 18.89
CA PRO A 66 4.25 4.40 18.95
C PRO A 66 3.57 4.22 17.58
N SER A 67 3.12 3.00 17.32
CA SER A 67 2.42 2.64 16.09
C SER A 67 1.34 1.62 16.39
N TYR A 68 0.15 1.82 15.81
CA TYR A 68 -0.96 0.86 15.85
C TYR A 68 -1.00 -0.04 14.62
N LEU A 69 0.02 0.02 13.76
CA LEU A 69 0.03 -0.73 12.51
C LEU A 69 0.00 -2.25 12.76
N ALA A 70 0.72 -2.72 13.78
CA ALA A 70 0.74 -4.14 14.19
C ALA A 70 -0.66 -4.68 14.53
N THR A 71 -1.54 -3.86 15.10
CA THR A 71 -2.88 -4.31 15.51
C THR A 71 -3.90 -4.29 14.38
N LYS A 72 -3.56 -3.65 13.25
CA LYS A 72 -4.46 -3.43 12.12
C LYS A 72 -4.01 -4.15 10.85
N VAL A 73 -2.77 -4.65 10.80
CA VAL A 73 -2.19 -5.18 9.56
C VAL A 73 -3.05 -6.30 8.95
N ASP A 74 -3.41 -7.29 9.74
CA ASP A 74 -4.15 -8.47 9.24
C ASP A 74 -5.64 -8.20 9.05
N THR A 75 -6.22 -7.32 9.87
CA THR A 75 -7.68 -7.10 9.91
C THR A 75 -8.14 -5.99 8.97
N LEU A 76 -7.27 -5.02 8.66
CA LEU A 76 -7.58 -3.84 7.87
C LEU A 76 -6.60 -3.61 6.73
N VAL A 77 -5.29 -3.54 6.99
CA VAL A 77 -4.29 -3.10 5.98
C VAL A 77 -4.21 -4.09 4.82
N MET A 78 -3.95 -5.37 5.11
CA MET A 78 -3.77 -6.40 4.06
C MET A 78 -5.06 -6.63 3.27
N PRO A 79 -6.25 -6.78 3.89
CA PRO A 79 -7.51 -6.83 3.14
C PRO A 79 -7.77 -5.58 2.29
N SER A 80 -7.41 -4.38 2.78
CA SER A 80 -7.56 -3.15 2.02
C SER A 80 -6.60 -3.11 0.83
N PHE A 81 -5.34 -3.51 0.98
CA PHE A 81 -4.42 -3.60 -0.15
C PHE A 81 -4.88 -4.63 -1.17
N ALA A 82 -5.40 -5.79 -0.75
CA ALA A 82 -5.94 -6.79 -1.67
C ALA A 82 -7.11 -6.22 -2.48
N HIS A 83 -8.01 -5.48 -1.83
CA HIS A 83 -9.10 -4.77 -2.51
C HIS A 83 -8.57 -3.70 -3.48
N ALA A 84 -7.62 -2.88 -3.04
CA ALA A 84 -7.01 -1.85 -3.90
C ALA A 84 -6.33 -2.47 -5.12
N ALA A 85 -5.60 -3.57 -4.98
CA ALA A 85 -4.97 -4.27 -6.10
C ALA A 85 -6.00 -4.66 -7.17
N GLN A 86 -7.15 -5.20 -6.77
CA GLN A 86 -8.24 -5.53 -7.70
C GLN A 86 -8.79 -4.28 -8.41
N VAL A 87 -9.04 -3.20 -7.68
CA VAL A 87 -9.57 -1.94 -8.23
C VAL A 87 -8.56 -1.30 -9.20
N LEU A 88 -7.27 -1.30 -8.86
CA LEU A 88 -6.20 -0.74 -9.67
C LEU A 88 -5.96 -1.58 -10.93
N GLN A 89 -6.01 -2.92 -10.82
CA GLN A 89 -5.92 -3.82 -11.96
C GLN A 89 -7.06 -3.59 -12.97
N GLN A 90 -8.30 -3.45 -12.51
CA GLN A 90 -9.45 -3.12 -13.36
C GLN A 90 -9.29 -1.78 -14.09
N ARG A 91 -8.48 -0.87 -13.53
CA ARG A 91 -8.14 0.43 -14.11
C ARG A 91 -6.83 0.42 -14.90
N GLN A 92 -6.22 -0.74 -15.09
CA GLN A 92 -4.94 -0.91 -15.77
C GLN A 92 -3.80 -0.11 -15.13
N ILE A 93 -3.83 0.05 -13.80
CA ILE A 93 -2.80 0.71 -13.02
C ILE A 93 -1.93 -0.36 -12.37
N ARG A 94 -0.64 -0.36 -12.69
CA ARG A 94 0.37 -1.24 -12.09
C ARG A 94 0.88 -0.64 -10.78
N VAL A 95 1.08 -1.48 -9.78
CA VAL A 95 1.75 -1.11 -8.54
C VAL A 95 2.91 -2.07 -8.32
N ILE A 96 4.10 -1.51 -8.15
CA ILE A 96 5.35 -2.26 -7.98
C ILE A 96 5.98 -1.84 -6.66
N ASN A 97 6.24 -2.81 -5.81
CA ASN A 97 6.90 -2.63 -4.53
C ASN A 97 8.38 -2.99 -4.66
N PHE A 98 9.23 -2.02 -4.33
CA PHE A 98 10.68 -2.17 -4.36
C PHE A 98 11.28 -2.81 -3.09
N SER A 99 10.44 -3.32 -2.19
CA SER A 99 10.82 -4.13 -1.04
C SER A 99 10.55 -5.63 -1.33
N PRO A 100 11.54 -6.43 -1.78
CA PRO A 100 11.36 -7.86 -2.06
C PRO A 100 10.93 -8.65 -0.83
N GLU A 101 11.48 -8.30 0.34
CA GLU A 101 11.19 -8.92 1.63
C GLU A 101 9.92 -8.38 2.31
N SER A 102 9.08 -7.63 1.58
CA SER A 102 7.82 -7.12 2.11
C SER A 102 6.88 -8.25 2.54
N ALA A 103 6.16 -8.06 3.64
CA ALA A 103 5.07 -8.94 4.04
C ALA A 103 3.83 -8.80 3.14
N VAL A 104 3.70 -7.71 2.38
CA VAL A 104 2.62 -7.60 1.39
C VAL A 104 2.87 -8.64 0.31
N PRO A 105 1.95 -9.58 0.03
CA PRO A 105 2.17 -10.61 -0.99
C PRO A 105 2.38 -10.04 -2.39
N ASP A 106 3.14 -10.75 -3.23
CA ASP A 106 3.31 -10.47 -4.66
C ASP A 106 2.00 -10.56 -5.45
N THR A 107 1.06 -11.38 -4.97
CA THR A 107 -0.32 -11.44 -5.48
C THR A 107 -1.13 -10.16 -5.25
N ILE A 108 -0.68 -9.26 -4.36
CA ILE A 108 -1.28 -7.94 -4.14
C ILE A 108 -0.53 -6.89 -4.95
N PHE A 109 0.77 -6.74 -4.74
CA PHE A 109 1.62 -5.81 -5.51
C PHE A 109 2.87 -6.55 -6.00
N GLU A 110 3.18 -6.38 -7.30
CA GLU A 110 4.40 -6.92 -7.90
C GLU A 110 5.63 -6.51 -7.09
N LYS A 111 6.57 -7.42 -6.86
CA LYS A 111 7.83 -7.11 -6.16
C LYS A 111 9.00 -7.24 -7.09
N VAL A 112 9.84 -6.21 -7.12
CA VAL A 112 11.07 -6.18 -7.91
C VAL A 112 12.12 -5.43 -7.08
N ALA A 113 13.38 -5.85 -7.07
CA ALA A 113 14.41 -5.04 -6.43
C ALA A 113 14.62 -3.74 -7.21
N PHE A 114 14.75 -2.60 -6.51
CA PHE A 114 14.93 -1.27 -7.14
C PHE A 114 15.97 -1.28 -8.28
N ASN A 115 17.15 -1.85 -8.01
CA ASN A 115 18.24 -1.90 -8.97
C ASN A 115 17.97 -2.83 -10.16
N GLU A 116 17.05 -3.80 -10.04
CA GLU A 116 16.68 -4.68 -11.14
C GLU A 116 15.68 -4.01 -12.08
N TYR A 117 14.72 -3.27 -11.54
CA TYR A 117 13.70 -2.55 -12.32
C TYR A 117 14.32 -1.60 -13.36
N PHE A 118 15.34 -0.83 -12.95
CA PHE A 118 15.97 0.19 -13.80
C PHE A 118 17.15 -0.34 -14.65
N LYS A 119 17.50 -1.63 -14.56
CA LYS A 119 18.50 -2.24 -15.45
C LYS A 119 17.92 -2.68 -16.79
N SER A 120 16.60 -2.87 -16.85
CA SER A 120 15.86 -3.32 -18.02
C SER A 120 15.24 -2.20 -18.86
N GLU A 121 15.52 -0.93 -18.52
CA GLU A 121 15.09 0.27 -19.26
C GLU A 121 16.21 0.79 -20.19
#